data_AF-A0A1Y2CUB9-F1
#
_entry.id   AF-A0A1Y2CUB9-F1
#
_cell.length_a   1.000
_cell.length_b   1.000
_cell.length_c   1.000
_cell.angle_alpha   90.00
_cell.angle_beta   90.00
_cell.angle_gamma   90.00
#
_symmetry.space_group_name_H-M   'P 1'
#
loop_
_entity.id
_entity.type
_entity.pdbx_description
1 polymer ?
#
loop_
_entity_poly.entity_id
_entity_poly.type
_entity_poly.pdbx_seq_one_letter_code
_entity_poly.pdbx_strand_id
1 'polypeptide(L)'
;MSLNTTLASLPDPRAYMFIPSLVSSTLLLIALVIFLARHQNRFVLGNKKITPIGQVLLWAYSSFVLLFIFELVQVYVDIYSIPTKVSNSLSAFCLATIELCSIRYFWLISCTIVDMTMPRIFHHVENSVVFLPLCFYVQFLTATLLNIYRSSSHDTYLYNLAYEVSVAAAGLFAVLCNSFFLCVFCLYLRKSQENEELQSDPKLTSISRHGIFIAGLSYLSSILYIIALVVRYDEFWSRLLDALNLAVIHAAGWVSFAMKVSTWRMEEEKRVVGNDPEIQRLRRESATQSFEQRRSSQLAEEIWEYRQKKASRTPTAHSNDEDRRKERRRSSQTTSPAPHSRRSSSGKRLSLVG
;
A
#
# COMPACT_ATOMS: atom_id res chain seq x y z
N MET A 1 -63.87 3.05 -30.06
CA MET A 1 -62.63 3.85 -30.13
C MET A 1 -62.04 3.92 -28.73
N SER A 2 -61.17 2.98 -28.40
CA SER A 2 -60.40 2.97 -27.15
C SER A 2 -59.21 3.92 -27.32
N LEU A 3 -59.21 5.01 -26.56
CA LEU A 3 -58.05 5.89 -26.42
C LEU A 3 -56.91 5.08 -25.79
N ASN A 4 -55.97 4.63 -26.63
CA ASN A 4 -54.62 4.27 -26.19
C ASN A 4 -53.96 5.57 -25.73
N THR A 5 -54.22 5.96 -24.49
CA THR A 5 -53.37 6.87 -23.75
C THR A 5 -52.05 6.15 -23.55
N THR A 6 -51.10 6.40 -24.46
CA THR A 6 -49.68 6.30 -24.21
C THR A 6 -49.35 7.26 -23.07
N LEU A 7 -49.65 6.85 -21.83
CA LEU A 7 -49.03 7.41 -20.66
C LEU A 7 -47.53 7.24 -20.91
N ALA A 8 -46.84 8.34 -21.19
CA ALA A 8 -45.39 8.37 -21.16
C ALA A 8 -45.01 7.91 -19.76
N SER A 9 -44.61 6.64 -19.62
CA SER A 9 -44.15 6.08 -18.36
C SER A 9 -43.05 7.00 -17.87
N LEU A 10 -43.27 7.67 -16.73
CA LEU A 10 -42.23 8.50 -16.14
C LEU A 10 -40.96 7.66 -16.07
N PRO A 11 -39.82 8.17 -16.58
CA PRO A 11 -38.57 7.43 -16.56
C PRO A 11 -38.25 7.04 -15.11
N ASP A 12 -37.87 5.78 -14.92
CA ASP A 12 -37.59 5.23 -13.60
C ASP A 12 -36.54 6.11 -12.89
N PRO A 13 -36.84 6.67 -11.70
CA PRO A 13 -35.93 7.55 -10.98
C PRO A 13 -34.56 6.90 -10.71
N ARG A 14 -34.49 5.56 -10.71
CA ARG A 14 -33.25 4.78 -10.53
C ARG A 14 -32.20 5.09 -11.60
N ALA A 15 -32.60 5.30 -12.86
CA ALA A 15 -31.66 5.58 -13.94
C ALA A 15 -30.86 6.87 -13.68
N TYR A 16 -31.52 7.90 -13.11
CA TYR A 16 -30.90 9.18 -12.80
C TYR A 16 -29.86 9.09 -11.67
N MET A 17 -29.91 8.06 -10.84
CA MET A 17 -28.90 7.81 -9.80
C MET A 17 -27.61 7.22 -10.38
N PHE A 18 -27.70 6.41 -11.43
CA PHE A 18 -26.54 5.71 -12.00
C PHE A 18 -25.82 6.48 -13.11
N ILE A 19 -26.54 7.31 -13.89
CA ILE A 19 -25.96 8.07 -15.00
C ILE A 19 -24.79 8.98 -14.58
N PRO A 20 -24.90 9.80 -13.50
CA PRO A 20 -23.77 10.64 -13.07
C PRO A 20 -22.54 9.81 -12.69
N SER A 21 -22.74 8.68 -12.01
CA SER A 21 -21.67 7.78 -11.59
C SER A 21 -21.01 7.06 -12.77
N LEU A 22 -21.78 6.70 -13.80
CA LEU A 22 -21.26 6.17 -15.06
C LEU A 22 -20.40 7.20 -15.79
N VAL A 23 -20.89 8.43 -15.93
CA VAL A 23 -20.15 9.53 -16.57
C VAL A 23 -18.85 9.80 -15.79
N SER A 24 -18.92 9.92 -14.47
CA SER A 24 -17.77 10.16 -13.61
C SER A 24 -16.74 9.03 -13.68
N SER A 25 -17.18 7.77 -13.70
CA SER A 25 -16.30 6.58 -13.86
C SER A 25 -15.64 6.54 -15.23
N THR A 26 -16.37 6.92 -16.27
CA THR A 26 -15.84 6.99 -17.63
C THR A 26 -14.78 8.08 -17.75
N LEU A 27 -15.02 9.26 -17.16
CA LEU A 27 -14.04 10.34 -17.09
C LEU A 27 -12.80 9.91 -16.32
N LEU A 28 -12.95 9.22 -15.19
CA LEU A 28 -11.85 8.67 -14.41
C LEU A 28 -11.01 7.66 -15.21
N LEU A 29 -11.65 6.76 -15.95
CA LEU A 29 -10.98 5.80 -16.84
C LEU A 29 -10.23 6.49 -17.97
N ILE A 30 -10.86 7.47 -18.65
CA ILE A 30 -10.22 8.27 -19.71
C ILE A 30 -9.03 9.03 -19.14
N ALA A 31 -9.17 9.67 -17.99
CA ALA A 31 -8.09 10.38 -17.31
C ALA A 31 -6.91 9.44 -17.00
N LEU A 32 -7.19 8.22 -16.53
CA LEU A 32 -6.15 7.22 -16.30
C LEU A 32 -5.47 6.79 -17.59
N VAL A 33 -6.21 6.51 -18.67
CA VAL A 33 -5.64 6.11 -19.96
C VAL A 33 -4.76 7.23 -20.52
N ILE A 34 -5.22 8.47 -20.50
CA ILE A 34 -4.42 9.64 -20.92
C ILE A 34 -3.17 9.77 -20.05
N PHE A 35 -3.31 9.63 -18.73
CA PHE A 35 -2.18 9.69 -17.81
C PHE A 35 -1.14 8.61 -18.11
N LEU A 36 -1.58 7.36 -18.31
CA LEU A 36 -0.70 6.24 -18.65
C LEU A 36 -0.04 6.46 -20.02
N ALA A 37 -0.78 6.92 -21.03
CA ALA A 37 -0.25 7.18 -22.37
C ALA A 37 0.81 8.31 -22.38
N ARG A 38 0.56 9.40 -21.66
CA ARG A 38 1.48 10.57 -21.62
C ARG A 38 2.70 10.34 -20.75
N HIS A 39 2.54 9.73 -19.58
CA HIS A 39 3.58 9.71 -18.56
C HIS A 39 4.31 8.38 -18.44
N GLN A 40 3.74 7.29 -18.98
CA GLN A 40 4.49 6.09 -19.26
C GLN A 40 4.88 6.11 -20.72
N ASN A 41 5.90 6.92 -21.06
CA ASN A 41 6.57 7.11 -22.37
C ASN A 41 7.18 5.79 -22.93
N ARG A 42 6.34 4.75 -22.93
CA ARG A 42 6.54 3.30 -23.03
C ARG A 42 5.34 2.64 -23.73
N PHE A 43 4.29 3.39 -24.08
CA PHE A 43 3.23 3.00 -25.02
C PHE A 43 3.71 2.98 -26.50
N VAL A 44 4.98 2.63 -26.74
CA VAL A 44 5.36 2.10 -28.05
C VAL A 44 4.99 0.63 -28.01
N LEU A 45 4.09 0.25 -28.90
CA LEU A 45 3.36 -1.03 -29.03
C LEU A 45 4.22 -2.31 -29.07
N GLY A 46 5.51 -2.25 -28.74
CA GLY A 46 6.50 -3.28 -29.05
C GLY A 46 7.10 -4.08 -27.90
N ASN A 47 7.30 -3.56 -26.66
CA ASN A 47 7.86 -4.41 -25.57
C ASN A 47 8.00 -3.82 -24.15
N LYS A 48 7.32 -2.72 -23.76
CA LYS A 48 7.46 -2.18 -22.38
C LYS A 48 6.17 -2.35 -21.57
N LYS A 49 6.24 -3.20 -20.54
CA LYS A 49 5.12 -3.57 -19.65
C LYS A 49 4.59 -2.36 -18.87
N ILE A 50 3.26 -2.16 -18.87
CA ILE A 50 2.55 -1.24 -17.97
C ILE A 50 2.95 -1.58 -16.53
N THR A 51 3.20 -0.56 -15.71
CA THR A 51 3.54 -0.79 -14.29
C THR A 51 2.43 -1.58 -13.59
N PRO A 52 2.73 -2.50 -12.66
CA PRO A 52 1.71 -3.27 -11.94
C PRO A 52 0.62 -2.39 -11.31
N ILE A 53 1.00 -1.26 -10.72
CA ILE A 53 0.06 -0.27 -10.15
C ILE A 53 -0.91 0.28 -11.22
N GLY A 54 -0.38 0.62 -12.39
CA GLY A 54 -1.18 1.12 -13.52
C GLY A 54 -2.13 0.06 -14.07
N GLN A 55 -1.71 -1.22 -14.11
CA GLN A 55 -2.58 -2.33 -14.50
C GLN A 55 -3.72 -2.51 -13.51
N VAL A 56 -3.43 -2.51 -12.20
CA VAL A 56 -4.45 -2.66 -11.15
C VAL A 56 -5.47 -1.52 -11.19
N LEU A 57 -5.03 -0.27 -11.35
CA LEU A 57 -5.95 0.87 -11.49
C LEU A 57 -6.78 0.80 -12.77
N LEU A 58 -6.19 0.33 -13.87
CA LEU A 58 -6.92 0.17 -15.14
C LEU A 58 -8.04 -0.85 -14.98
N TRP A 59 -7.74 -2.01 -14.40
CA TRP A 59 -8.74 -3.03 -14.09
C TRP A 59 -9.84 -2.49 -13.16
N ALA A 60 -9.47 -1.80 -12.07
CA ALA A 60 -10.45 -1.20 -11.16
C ALA A 60 -11.41 -0.24 -11.89
N TYR A 61 -10.88 0.69 -12.69
CA TYR A 61 -11.69 1.72 -13.34
C TYR A 61 -12.50 1.17 -14.52
N SER A 62 -11.97 0.19 -15.24
CA SER A 62 -12.76 -0.55 -16.22
C SER A 62 -13.92 -1.31 -15.56
N SER A 63 -13.68 -1.94 -14.41
CA SER A 63 -14.74 -2.60 -13.63
C SER A 63 -15.76 -1.62 -13.07
N PHE A 64 -15.40 -0.40 -12.68
CA PHE A 64 -16.38 0.64 -12.30
C PHE A 64 -17.31 1.00 -13.46
N VAL A 65 -16.77 1.25 -14.65
CA VAL A 65 -17.59 1.57 -15.83
C VAL A 65 -18.54 0.42 -16.15
N LEU A 66 -18.03 -0.81 -16.17
CA LEU A 66 -18.84 -2.00 -16.44
C LEU A 66 -19.93 -2.21 -15.38
N LEU A 67 -19.61 -2.03 -14.10
CA LEU A 67 -20.57 -2.11 -13.00
C LEU A 67 -21.76 -1.17 -13.26
N PHE A 68 -21.51 0.11 -13.53
CA PHE A 68 -22.60 1.06 -13.77
C PHE A 68 -23.38 0.78 -15.06
N ILE A 69 -22.74 0.24 -16.11
CA ILE A 69 -23.45 -0.22 -17.31
C ILE A 69 -24.39 -1.38 -16.95
N PHE A 70 -23.93 -2.36 -16.18
CA PHE A 70 -24.74 -3.50 -15.76
C PHE A 70 -25.89 -3.09 -14.85
N GLU A 71 -25.67 -2.20 -13.87
CA GLU A 71 -26.74 -1.62 -13.05
C GLU A 71 -27.77 -0.88 -13.91
N LEU A 72 -27.33 -0.10 -14.90
CA LEU A 72 -28.25 0.59 -15.80
C LEU A 72 -29.09 -0.38 -16.63
N VAL A 73 -28.49 -1.47 -17.15
CA VAL A 73 -29.23 -2.53 -17.86
C VAL A 73 -30.30 -3.15 -16.97
N GLN A 74 -30.02 -3.38 -15.69
CA GLN A 74 -31.00 -3.95 -14.75
C GLN A 74 -32.20 -3.04 -14.49
N VAL A 75 -32.07 -1.72 -14.68
CA VAL A 75 -33.20 -0.78 -14.55
C VAL A 75 -34.21 -0.94 -15.70
N TYR A 76 -33.74 -1.27 -16.90
CA TYR A 76 -34.57 -1.28 -18.11
C TYR A 76 -35.10 -2.67 -18.51
N VAL A 77 -34.66 -3.74 -17.84
CA VAL A 77 -35.03 -5.11 -18.20
C VAL A 77 -35.74 -5.80 -17.03
N ASP A 78 -36.74 -6.63 -17.34
CA ASP A 78 -37.49 -7.40 -16.35
C ASP A 78 -36.58 -8.26 -15.45
N ILE A 79 -36.94 -8.36 -14.17
CA ILE A 79 -36.13 -8.99 -13.11
C ILE A 79 -35.90 -10.48 -13.37
N TYR A 80 -36.84 -11.16 -14.03
CA TYR A 80 -36.76 -12.59 -14.31
C TYR A 80 -36.07 -12.91 -15.63
N SER A 81 -35.75 -11.89 -16.43
CA SER A 81 -35.13 -12.05 -17.73
C SER A 81 -33.70 -12.59 -17.63
N ILE A 82 -33.27 -13.30 -18.68
CA ILE A 82 -31.88 -13.77 -18.82
C ILE A 82 -30.88 -12.59 -18.76
N PRO A 83 -31.10 -11.46 -19.45
CA PRO A 83 -30.19 -10.31 -19.36
C PRO A 83 -30.01 -9.79 -17.93
N THR A 84 -31.08 -9.67 -17.13
CA THR A 84 -30.96 -9.20 -15.74
C THR A 84 -30.17 -10.17 -14.87
N LYS A 85 -30.41 -11.47 -15.02
CA LYS A 85 -29.64 -12.51 -14.30
C LYS A 85 -28.15 -12.46 -14.63
N VAL A 86 -27.81 -12.32 -15.93
CA VAL A 86 -26.43 -12.19 -16.38
C VAL A 86 -25.82 -10.88 -15.86
N SER A 87 -26.56 -9.78 -15.96
CA SER A 87 -26.12 -8.46 -15.50
C SER A 87 -25.82 -8.46 -14.00
N ASN A 88 -26.69 -9.05 -13.18
CA ASN A 88 -26.48 -9.15 -11.73
C ASN A 88 -25.23 -9.97 -11.37
N SER A 89 -24.99 -11.10 -12.04
CA SER A 89 -23.76 -11.87 -11.85
C SER A 89 -22.51 -11.07 -12.27
N LEU A 90 -22.59 -10.33 -13.38
CA LEU A 90 -21.48 -9.50 -13.85
C LEU A 90 -21.24 -8.28 -12.96
N SER A 91 -22.28 -7.68 -12.36
CA SER A 91 -22.14 -6.66 -11.32
C SER A 91 -21.36 -7.20 -10.12
N ALA A 92 -21.70 -8.41 -9.63
CA ALA A 92 -20.97 -9.05 -8.53
C ALA A 92 -19.50 -9.34 -8.89
N PHE A 93 -19.22 -9.76 -10.14
CA PHE A 93 -17.85 -9.90 -10.65
C PHE A 93 -17.09 -8.57 -10.67
N CYS A 94 -17.74 -7.50 -11.12
CA CYS A 94 -17.14 -6.17 -11.18
C CYS A 94 -16.83 -5.65 -9.77
N LEU A 95 -17.76 -5.80 -8.83
CA LEU A 95 -17.57 -5.42 -7.43
C LEU A 95 -16.39 -6.17 -6.79
N ALA A 96 -16.35 -7.51 -6.93
CA ALA A 96 -15.23 -8.33 -6.45
C ALA A 96 -13.89 -7.88 -7.05
N THR A 97 -13.88 -7.53 -8.33
CA THR A 97 -12.68 -7.06 -9.03
C THR A 97 -12.25 -5.69 -8.53
N ILE A 98 -13.18 -4.76 -8.26
CA ILE A 98 -12.90 -3.43 -7.69
C ILE A 98 -12.28 -3.57 -6.30
N GLU A 99 -12.87 -4.39 -5.43
CA GLU A 99 -12.38 -4.61 -4.07
C GLU A 99 -10.99 -5.27 -4.07
N LEU A 100 -10.79 -6.31 -4.87
CA LEU A 100 -9.51 -6.96 -5.05
C LEU A 100 -8.44 -5.98 -5.56
N CYS A 101 -8.78 -5.19 -6.58
CA CYS A 101 -7.86 -4.20 -7.13
C CYS A 101 -7.54 -3.11 -6.11
N SER A 102 -8.51 -2.67 -5.30
CA SER A 102 -8.30 -1.68 -4.23
C SER A 102 -7.25 -2.18 -3.22
N ILE A 103 -7.43 -3.39 -2.68
CA ILE A 103 -6.48 -3.96 -1.71
C ILE A 103 -5.12 -4.21 -2.34
N ARG A 104 -5.09 -4.76 -3.56
CA ARG A 104 -3.82 -4.99 -4.27
C ARG A 104 -3.10 -3.68 -4.59
N TYR A 105 -3.84 -2.63 -4.93
CA TYR A 105 -3.29 -1.29 -5.12
C TYR A 105 -2.68 -0.77 -3.82
N PHE A 106 -3.40 -0.86 -2.70
CA PHE A 106 -2.89 -0.48 -1.38
C PHE A 106 -1.62 -1.25 -1.00
N TRP A 107 -1.62 -2.56 -1.19
CA TRP A 107 -0.43 -3.37 -0.95
C TRP A 107 0.76 -2.91 -1.78
N LEU A 108 0.59 -2.72 -3.09
CA LEU A 108 1.67 -2.34 -4.00
C LEU A 108 2.28 -0.97 -3.69
N ILE A 109 1.49 -0.01 -3.20
CA ILE A 109 1.99 1.33 -2.86
C ILE A 109 2.53 1.41 -1.42
N SER A 110 2.06 0.54 -0.53
CA SER A 110 2.40 0.58 0.90
C SER A 110 3.39 -0.48 1.33
N CYS A 111 3.79 -1.43 0.47
CA CYS A 111 4.70 -2.51 0.85
C CYS A 111 5.99 -2.00 1.50
N THR A 112 6.60 -0.94 0.96
CA THR A 112 7.78 -0.29 1.56
C THR A 112 7.49 0.29 2.94
N ILE A 113 6.30 0.87 3.13
CA ILE A 113 5.86 1.45 4.41
C ILE A 113 5.63 0.32 5.44
N VAL A 114 5.01 -0.78 5.03
CA VAL A 114 4.80 -1.96 5.87
C VAL A 114 6.14 -2.56 6.31
N ASP A 115 7.09 -2.71 5.38
CA ASP A 115 8.43 -3.24 5.67
C ASP A 115 9.19 -2.35 6.68
N MET A 116 9.12 -1.03 6.49
CA MET A 116 9.74 -0.05 7.41
C MET A 116 9.08 -0.01 8.79
N THR A 117 7.75 -0.17 8.86
CA THR A 117 7.00 0.00 10.12
C THR A 117 6.86 -1.29 10.92
N MET A 118 6.61 -2.41 10.24
CA MET A 118 6.26 -3.73 10.80
C MET A 118 6.95 -4.89 10.05
N PRO A 119 8.30 -4.96 10.03
CA PRO A 119 9.03 -5.95 9.23
C PRO A 119 8.69 -7.41 9.61
N ARG A 120 8.36 -7.68 10.88
CA ARG A 120 7.98 -9.02 11.37
C ARG A 120 6.69 -9.55 10.73
N ILE A 121 5.79 -8.66 10.31
CA ILE A 121 4.45 -9.02 9.81
C ILE A 121 4.42 -9.01 8.27
N PHE A 122 5.42 -8.39 7.62
CA PHE A 122 5.49 -8.19 6.18
C PHE A 122 5.22 -9.47 5.38
N HIS A 123 5.95 -10.55 5.64
CA HIS A 123 5.79 -11.82 4.91
C HIS A 123 4.41 -12.47 5.12
N HIS A 124 3.82 -12.33 6.30
CA HIS A 124 2.47 -12.86 6.56
C HIS A 124 1.40 -12.10 5.77
N VAL A 125 1.55 -10.78 5.66
CA VAL A 125 0.62 -9.94 4.88
C VAL A 125 0.81 -10.19 3.39
N GLU A 126 2.05 -10.29 2.93
CA GLU A 126 2.36 -10.62 1.54
C GLU A 126 1.69 -11.94 1.11
N ASN A 127 1.83 -12.99 1.92
CA ASN A 127 1.18 -14.26 1.68
C ASN A 127 -0.35 -14.15 1.71
N SER A 128 -0.91 -13.37 2.65
CA SER A 128 -2.36 -13.16 2.74
C SER A 128 -2.91 -12.46 1.50
N VAL A 129 -2.15 -11.52 0.92
CA VAL A 129 -2.53 -10.79 -0.31
C VAL A 129 -2.69 -11.73 -1.51
N VAL A 130 -1.97 -12.87 -1.53
CA VAL A 130 -2.09 -13.88 -2.60
C VAL A 130 -3.45 -14.61 -2.54
N PHE A 131 -4.04 -14.79 -1.36
CA PHE A 131 -5.32 -15.49 -1.18
C PHE A 131 -6.55 -14.60 -1.40
N LEU A 132 -6.38 -13.27 -1.48
CA LEU A 132 -7.47 -12.30 -1.67
C LEU A 132 -8.43 -12.61 -2.83
N PRO A 133 -7.96 -13.02 -4.02
CA PRO A 133 -8.87 -13.27 -5.13
C PRO A 133 -9.92 -14.32 -4.77
N LEU A 134 -9.52 -15.36 -4.04
CA LEU A 134 -10.44 -16.42 -3.62
C LEU A 134 -11.54 -15.84 -2.71
N CYS A 135 -11.17 -15.03 -1.72
CA CYS A 135 -12.12 -14.43 -0.78
C CYS A 135 -13.15 -13.54 -1.50
N PHE A 136 -12.71 -12.69 -2.43
CA PHE A 136 -13.62 -11.79 -3.14
C PHE A 136 -14.47 -12.50 -4.19
N TYR A 137 -13.93 -13.47 -4.93
CA TYR A 137 -14.71 -14.14 -5.99
C TYR A 137 -15.73 -15.16 -5.47
N VAL A 138 -15.71 -15.53 -4.19
CA VAL A 138 -16.80 -16.31 -3.57
C VAL A 138 -18.15 -15.58 -3.71
N GLN A 139 -18.18 -14.24 -3.57
CA GLN A 139 -19.44 -13.49 -3.73
C GLN A 139 -20.00 -13.57 -5.15
N PHE A 140 -19.12 -13.55 -6.17
CA PHE A 140 -19.50 -13.75 -7.57
C PHE A 140 -20.06 -15.16 -7.83
N LEU A 141 -19.43 -16.19 -7.24
CA LEU A 141 -19.92 -17.57 -7.36
C LEU A 141 -21.32 -17.70 -6.74
N THR A 142 -21.54 -17.16 -5.54
CA THR A 142 -22.85 -17.21 -4.88
C THR A 142 -23.90 -16.39 -5.62
N ALA A 143 -23.55 -15.25 -6.22
CA ALA A 143 -24.45 -14.46 -7.06
C ALA A 143 -24.89 -15.25 -8.30
N THR A 144 -23.94 -15.93 -8.93
CA THR A 144 -24.21 -16.77 -10.10
C THR A 144 -25.14 -17.92 -9.76
N LEU A 145 -24.89 -18.63 -8.65
CA LEU A 145 -25.76 -19.69 -8.16
C LEU A 145 -27.17 -19.16 -7.86
N LEU A 146 -27.28 -18.03 -7.15
CA LEU A 146 -28.56 -17.39 -6.89
C LEU A 146 -29.31 -17.11 -8.19
N ASN A 147 -28.67 -16.49 -9.19
CA ASN A 147 -29.33 -16.12 -10.45
C ASN A 147 -29.75 -17.34 -11.30
N ILE A 148 -29.00 -18.45 -11.24
CA ILE A 148 -29.36 -19.71 -11.91
C ILE A 148 -30.64 -20.28 -11.30
N TYR A 149 -30.70 -20.39 -9.97
CA TYR A 149 -31.81 -21.01 -9.26
C TYR A 149 -32.98 -20.05 -8.97
N ARG A 150 -32.81 -18.74 -9.22
CA ARG A 150 -33.87 -17.74 -9.10
C ARG A 150 -34.96 -17.97 -10.15
N SER A 151 -36.01 -18.67 -9.73
CA SER A 151 -37.22 -18.93 -10.52
C SER A 151 -38.45 -18.66 -9.67
N SER A 152 -39.60 -18.44 -10.31
CA SER A 152 -40.87 -18.19 -9.62
C SER A 152 -41.40 -19.42 -8.85
N SER A 153 -40.83 -20.60 -9.09
CA SER A 153 -41.29 -21.88 -8.54
C SER A 153 -40.41 -22.48 -7.44
N HIS A 154 -39.20 -21.95 -7.21
CA HIS A 154 -38.26 -22.48 -6.23
C HIS A 154 -38.09 -21.54 -5.04
N ASP A 155 -38.04 -22.09 -3.83
CA ASP A 155 -37.62 -21.34 -2.66
C ASP A 155 -36.14 -20.97 -2.80
N THR A 156 -35.87 -19.67 -2.93
CA THR A 156 -34.53 -19.12 -3.14
C THR A 156 -33.89 -18.65 -1.84
N TYR A 157 -34.52 -18.86 -0.70
CA TYR A 157 -34.07 -18.35 0.59
C TYR A 157 -32.62 -18.75 0.91
N LEU A 158 -32.27 -20.03 0.78
CA LEU A 158 -30.92 -20.53 1.06
C LEU A 158 -29.85 -19.89 0.15
N TYR A 159 -30.13 -19.76 -1.15
CA TYR A 159 -29.21 -19.13 -2.11
C TYR A 159 -29.06 -17.64 -1.85
N ASN A 160 -30.17 -16.97 -1.48
CA ASN A 160 -30.15 -15.56 -1.13
C ASN A 160 -29.34 -15.32 0.14
N LEU A 161 -29.54 -16.13 1.18
CA LEU A 161 -28.76 -16.07 2.41
C LEU A 161 -27.26 -16.29 2.13
N ALA A 162 -26.91 -17.30 1.32
CA ALA A 162 -25.52 -17.57 0.97
C ALA A 162 -24.86 -16.40 0.22
N TYR A 163 -25.60 -15.73 -0.67
CA TYR A 163 -25.14 -14.53 -1.37
C TYR A 163 -24.95 -13.33 -0.43
N GLU A 164 -25.91 -13.05 0.44
CA GLU A 164 -25.81 -11.92 1.38
C GLU A 164 -24.65 -12.13 2.38
N VAL A 165 -24.47 -13.36 2.88
CA VAL A 165 -23.34 -13.70 3.78
C VAL A 165 -21.99 -13.58 3.07
N SER A 166 -21.89 -13.99 1.80
CA SER A 166 -20.63 -13.90 1.06
C SER A 166 -20.25 -12.45 0.74
N VAL A 167 -21.21 -11.60 0.36
CA VAL A 167 -21.02 -10.16 0.17
C VAL A 167 -20.61 -9.49 1.49
N ALA A 168 -21.31 -9.79 2.59
CA ALA A 168 -20.96 -9.27 3.90
C ALA A 168 -19.55 -9.69 4.35
N ALA A 169 -19.16 -10.95 4.09
CA ALA A 169 -17.83 -11.46 4.42
C ALA A 169 -16.74 -10.77 3.58
N ALA A 170 -16.96 -10.56 2.28
CA ALA A 170 -16.05 -9.84 1.41
C ALA A 170 -15.86 -8.38 1.86
N GLY A 171 -16.97 -7.69 2.18
CA GLY A 171 -16.96 -6.33 2.71
C GLY A 171 -16.22 -6.24 4.06
N LEU A 172 -16.50 -7.15 5.00
CA LEU A 172 -15.80 -7.22 6.28
C LEU A 172 -14.30 -7.42 6.09
N PHE A 173 -13.92 -8.33 5.20
CA PHE A 173 -12.53 -8.59 4.88
C PHE A 173 -11.84 -7.34 4.31
N ALA A 174 -12.51 -6.60 3.41
CA ALA A 174 -11.99 -5.34 2.89
C ALA A 174 -11.78 -4.28 3.98
N VAL A 175 -12.72 -4.17 4.92
CA VAL A 175 -12.59 -3.29 6.10
C VAL A 175 -11.40 -3.68 6.96
N LEU A 176 -11.19 -4.96 7.24
CA LEU A 176 -10.06 -5.44 8.03
C LEU A 176 -8.71 -5.07 7.37
N CYS A 177 -8.59 -5.26 6.05
CA CYS A 177 -7.39 -4.83 5.33
C CYS A 177 -7.21 -3.32 5.35
N ASN A 178 -8.26 -2.54 5.16
CA ASN A 178 -8.20 -1.07 5.24
C ASN A 178 -7.82 -0.61 6.66
N SER A 179 -8.28 -1.31 7.69
CA SER A 179 -7.91 -1.08 9.10
C SER A 179 -6.41 -1.30 9.31
N PHE A 180 -5.88 -2.40 8.75
CA PHE A 180 -4.47 -2.70 8.79
C PHE A 180 -3.64 -1.62 8.09
N PHE A 181 -3.99 -1.24 6.87
CA PHE A 181 -3.26 -0.18 6.14
C PHE A 181 -3.35 1.17 6.85
N LEU A 182 -4.52 1.52 7.40
CA LEU A 182 -4.68 2.73 8.19
C LEU A 182 -3.73 2.76 9.39
N CYS A 183 -3.64 1.64 10.13
CA CYS A 183 -2.71 1.50 11.24
C CYS A 183 -1.26 1.71 10.79
N VAL A 184 -0.86 1.07 9.69
CA VAL A 184 0.49 1.21 9.10
C VAL A 184 0.78 2.65 8.70
N PHE A 185 -0.14 3.34 8.03
CA PHE A 185 0.04 4.74 7.61
C PHE A 185 0.15 5.69 8.80
N CYS A 186 -0.69 5.52 9.82
CA CYS A 186 -0.61 6.31 11.05
C CYS A 186 0.71 6.10 11.79
N LEU A 187 1.17 4.86 11.91
CA LEU A 187 2.46 4.54 12.53
C LEU A 187 3.64 5.09 11.75
N TYR A 188 3.59 5.03 10.42
CA TYR A 188 4.62 5.63 9.57
C TYR A 188 4.70 7.14 9.79
N LEU A 189 3.57 7.85 9.72
CA LEU A 189 3.54 9.30 9.92
C LEU A 189 4.08 9.69 11.30
N ARG A 190 3.67 8.97 12.34
CA ARG A 190 4.17 9.20 13.71
C ARG A 190 5.68 8.99 13.81
N LYS A 191 6.21 7.86 13.32
CA LYS A 191 7.65 7.59 13.34
C LYS A 191 8.46 8.63 12.54
N SER A 192 7.90 9.13 11.44
CA SER A 192 8.54 10.15 10.60
C SER A 192 8.58 11.55 11.24
N GLN A 193 7.71 11.81 12.21
CA GLN A 193 7.72 13.05 13.00
C GLN A 193 8.67 12.94 14.21
N GLU A 194 8.76 11.76 14.82
CA GLU A 194 9.56 11.54 16.04
C GLU A 194 11.06 11.33 15.76
N ASN A 195 11.44 10.80 14.58
CA ASN A 195 12.84 10.50 14.25
C ASN A 195 13.36 11.37 13.10
N GLU A 196 14.18 12.39 13.40
CA GLU A 196 14.87 13.21 12.37
C GLU A 196 15.81 12.38 11.47
N GLU A 197 16.34 11.25 11.99
CA GLU A 197 17.21 10.35 11.23
C GLU A 197 16.46 9.54 10.15
N LEU A 198 15.16 9.30 10.33
CA LEU A 198 14.34 8.64 9.32
C LEU A 198 13.91 9.70 8.30
N GLN A 199 14.84 10.05 7.40
CA GLN A 199 14.65 11.07 6.38
C GLN A 199 13.29 10.87 5.68
N SER A 200 12.30 11.69 6.05
CA SER A 200 10.90 11.49 5.66
C SER A 200 10.80 11.58 4.14
N ASP A 201 10.61 10.44 3.45
CA ASP A 201 10.43 10.47 2.01
C ASP A 201 9.08 11.16 1.72
N PRO A 202 9.07 12.35 1.08
CA PRO A 202 7.84 13.08 0.80
C PRO A 202 6.83 12.24 0.02
N LYS A 203 7.30 11.28 -0.79
CA LYS A 203 6.46 10.33 -1.51
C LYS A 203 5.68 9.43 -0.57
N LEU A 204 6.35 8.80 0.40
CA LEU A 204 5.71 7.88 1.35
C LEU A 204 4.76 8.63 2.31
N THR A 205 5.11 9.87 2.66
CA THR A 205 4.23 10.77 3.42
C THR A 205 2.97 11.13 2.63
N SER A 206 3.09 11.43 1.33
CA SER A 206 1.95 11.67 0.46
C SER A 206 1.06 10.43 0.34
N ILE A 207 1.65 9.25 0.13
CA ILE A 207 0.92 7.96 0.08
C ILE A 207 0.15 7.73 1.37
N SER A 208 0.79 7.93 2.52
CA SER A 208 0.16 7.71 3.83
C SER A 208 -1.03 8.64 4.07
N ARG A 209 -0.93 9.93 3.71
CA ARG A 209 -2.03 10.90 3.87
C ARG A 209 -3.24 10.56 3.01
N HIS A 210 -3.02 10.25 1.73
CA HIS A 210 -4.11 9.84 0.84
C HIS A 210 -4.69 8.48 1.26
N GLY A 211 -3.84 7.56 1.71
CA GLY A 211 -4.26 6.25 2.21
C GLY A 211 -5.17 6.35 3.44
N ILE A 212 -4.87 7.24 4.39
CA ILE A 212 -5.74 7.54 5.53
C ILE A 212 -7.11 8.04 5.06
N PHE A 213 -7.13 8.96 4.09
CA PHE A 213 -8.39 9.50 3.56
C PHE A 213 -9.23 8.42 2.88
N ILE A 214 -8.62 7.57 2.05
CA ILE A 214 -9.32 6.48 1.39
C ILE A 214 -9.85 5.46 2.40
N ALA A 215 -9.06 5.10 3.42
CA ALA A 215 -9.52 4.22 4.50
C ALA A 215 -10.74 4.82 5.22
N GLY A 216 -10.73 6.13 5.50
CA GLY A 216 -11.87 6.84 6.06
C GLY A 216 -13.13 6.75 5.18
N LEU A 217 -12.99 6.93 3.85
CA LEU A 217 -14.09 6.72 2.91
C LEU A 217 -14.58 5.26 2.90
N SER A 218 -13.68 4.28 3.01
CA SER A 218 -14.07 2.88 3.09
C SER A 218 -14.89 2.57 4.35
N TYR A 219 -14.53 3.12 5.51
CA TYR A 219 -15.35 2.98 6.72
C TYR A 219 -16.73 3.63 6.55
N LEU A 220 -16.78 4.84 5.97
CA LEU A 220 -18.05 5.51 5.70
C LEU A 220 -18.94 4.67 4.77
N SER A 221 -18.37 4.09 3.71
CA SER A 221 -19.04 3.17 2.80
C SER A 221 -19.61 1.95 3.54
N SER A 222 -18.83 1.31 4.41
CA SER A 222 -19.31 0.17 5.21
C SER A 222 -20.42 0.55 6.18
N ILE A 223 -20.34 1.73 6.82
CA ILE A 223 -21.41 2.24 7.69
C ILE A 223 -22.69 2.45 6.88
N LEU A 224 -22.61 3.10 5.72
CA LEU A 224 -23.77 3.32 4.84
C LEU A 224 -24.40 1.99 4.42
N TYR A 225 -23.59 1.01 4.05
CA TYR A 225 -24.07 -0.33 3.68
C TYR A 225 -24.76 -1.05 4.85
N ILE A 226 -24.19 -1.01 6.05
CA ILE A 226 -24.83 -1.59 7.25
C ILE A 226 -26.17 -0.91 7.53
N ILE A 227 -26.25 0.42 7.43
CA ILE A 227 -27.51 1.16 7.60
C ILE A 227 -28.51 0.75 6.50
N ALA A 228 -28.07 0.59 5.25
CA ALA A 228 -28.92 0.15 4.15
C ALA A 228 -29.55 -1.23 4.43
N LEU A 229 -28.77 -2.16 4.98
CA LEU A 229 -29.26 -3.48 5.39
C LEU A 229 -30.32 -3.39 6.51
N VAL A 230 -30.17 -2.49 7.47
CA VAL A 230 -31.13 -2.30 8.57
C VAL A 230 -32.42 -1.64 8.09
N VAL A 231 -32.32 -0.67 7.18
CA VAL A 231 -33.46 0.12 6.68
C VAL A 231 -34.10 -0.52 5.43
N ARG A 232 -33.76 -1.78 5.11
CA ARG A 232 -34.20 -2.50 3.89
C ARG A 232 -35.72 -2.60 3.71
N TYR A 233 -36.51 -2.37 4.76
CA TYR A 233 -37.97 -2.34 4.70
C TYR A 233 -38.54 -1.12 3.95
N ASP A 234 -37.78 -0.03 3.87
CA ASP A 234 -38.16 1.14 3.08
C ASP A 234 -37.34 1.20 1.79
N GLU A 235 -38.01 0.96 0.66
CA GLU A 235 -37.36 0.94 -0.66
C GLU A 235 -36.67 2.25 -1.00
N PHE A 236 -37.20 3.39 -0.56
CA PHE A 236 -36.63 4.69 -0.87
C PHE A 236 -35.31 4.88 -0.11
N TRP A 237 -35.33 4.67 1.21
CA TRP A 237 -34.14 4.86 2.04
C TRP A 237 -33.04 3.85 1.72
N SER A 238 -33.38 2.58 1.49
CA SER A 238 -32.39 1.57 1.09
C SER A 238 -31.68 1.97 -0.20
N ARG A 239 -32.44 2.38 -1.23
CA ARG A 239 -31.86 2.79 -2.53
C ARG A 239 -31.02 4.06 -2.43
N LEU A 240 -31.46 5.04 -1.64
CA LEU A 240 -30.69 6.26 -1.41
C LEU A 240 -29.35 5.93 -0.73
N LEU A 241 -29.37 5.05 0.28
CA LEU A 241 -28.15 4.62 0.98
C LEU A 241 -27.21 3.82 0.07
N ASP A 242 -27.73 2.95 -0.78
CA ASP A 242 -26.93 2.23 -1.79
C ASP A 242 -26.29 3.18 -2.80
N ALA A 243 -27.03 4.19 -3.28
CA ALA A 243 -26.51 5.21 -4.18
C ALA A 243 -25.42 6.06 -3.51
N LEU A 244 -25.62 6.48 -2.25
CA LEU A 244 -24.62 7.20 -1.46
C LEU A 244 -23.38 6.33 -1.21
N ASN A 245 -23.57 5.05 -0.90
CA ASN A 245 -22.48 4.10 -0.72
C ASN A 245 -21.62 3.99 -1.99
N LEU A 246 -22.26 3.80 -3.15
CA LEU A 246 -21.58 3.79 -4.44
C LEU A 246 -20.84 5.11 -4.73
N ALA A 247 -21.42 6.25 -4.38
CA ALA A 247 -20.77 7.56 -4.54
C ALA A 247 -19.52 7.70 -3.65
N VAL A 248 -19.56 7.19 -2.42
CA VAL A 248 -18.40 7.17 -1.51
C VAL A 248 -17.27 6.28 -2.05
N ILE A 249 -17.62 5.08 -2.55
CA ILE A 249 -16.65 4.19 -3.21
C ILE A 249 -16.05 4.88 -4.45
N HIS A 250 -16.85 5.62 -5.21
CA HIS A 250 -16.39 6.39 -6.37
C HIS A 250 -15.40 7.49 -5.98
N ALA A 251 -15.70 8.24 -4.91
CA ALA A 251 -14.82 9.25 -4.37
C ALA A 251 -13.46 8.66 -3.95
N ALA A 252 -13.45 7.46 -3.36
CA ALA A 252 -12.21 6.75 -3.05
C ALA A 252 -11.37 6.43 -4.31
N GLY A 253 -12.02 6.14 -5.43
CA GLY A 253 -11.39 5.99 -6.75
C GLY A 253 -10.69 7.28 -7.20
N TRP A 254 -11.36 8.43 -7.12
CA TRP A 254 -10.76 9.72 -7.45
C TRP A 254 -9.55 10.07 -6.56
N VAL A 255 -9.64 9.79 -5.26
CA VAL A 255 -8.51 10.02 -4.33
C VAL A 255 -7.34 9.10 -4.67
N SER A 256 -7.62 7.85 -5.04
CA SER A 256 -6.58 6.90 -5.49
C SER A 256 -5.89 7.39 -6.77
N PHE A 257 -6.64 7.95 -7.72
CA PHE A 257 -6.07 8.59 -8.89
C PHE A 257 -5.22 9.82 -8.53
N ALA A 258 -5.72 10.70 -7.65
CA ALA A 258 -4.99 11.87 -7.19
C ALA A 258 -3.66 11.48 -6.50
N MET A 259 -3.68 10.43 -5.67
CA MET A 259 -2.48 9.86 -5.07
C MET A 259 -1.49 9.36 -6.14
N LYS A 260 -2.00 8.68 -7.18
CA LYS A 260 -1.15 8.21 -8.29
C LYS A 260 -0.50 9.36 -9.06
N VAL A 261 -1.23 10.44 -9.32
CA VAL A 261 -0.70 11.64 -9.98
C VAL A 261 0.30 12.35 -9.09
N SER A 262 0.01 12.51 -7.80
CA SER A 262 0.90 13.15 -6.82
C SER A 262 2.23 12.41 -6.69
N THR A 263 2.18 11.09 -6.53
CA THR A 263 3.39 10.25 -6.44
C THR A 263 4.22 10.29 -7.71
N TRP A 264 3.59 10.29 -8.88
CA TRP A 264 4.29 10.46 -10.16
C TRP A 264 4.96 11.83 -10.28
N ARG A 265 4.26 12.92 -9.92
CA ARG A 265 4.82 14.27 -9.96
C ARG A 265 6.07 14.40 -9.09
N MET A 266 6.05 13.81 -7.91
CA MET A 266 7.21 13.77 -7.01
C MET A 266 8.38 12.94 -7.57
N GLU A 267 8.09 11.82 -8.25
CA GLU A 267 9.12 11.03 -8.93
C GLU A 267 9.75 11.80 -10.09
N GLU A 268 8.93 12.51 -10.87
CA GLU A 268 9.41 13.31 -11.99
C GLU A 268 10.24 14.51 -11.52
N GLU A 269 9.81 15.21 -10.47
CA GLU A 269 10.58 16.28 -9.85
C GLU A 269 11.94 15.77 -9.36
N LYS A 270 11.99 14.63 -8.65
CA LYS A 270 13.24 13.99 -8.25
C LYS A 270 14.14 13.63 -9.44
N ARG A 271 13.56 13.22 -10.57
CA ARG A 271 14.31 12.93 -11.81
C ARG A 271 14.86 14.18 -12.45
N VAL A 272 14.06 15.24 -12.57
CA VAL A 272 14.48 16.52 -13.14
C VAL A 272 15.61 17.11 -12.32
N VAL A 273 15.44 17.18 -10.99
CA VAL A 273 16.47 17.64 -10.04
C VAL A 273 17.70 16.72 -10.07
N GLY A 274 17.52 15.40 -10.20
CA GLY A 274 18.63 14.45 -10.29
C GLY A 274 19.41 14.51 -11.61
N ASN A 275 18.77 14.93 -12.69
CA ASN A 275 19.36 15.11 -14.02
C ASN A 275 19.86 16.54 -14.26
N ASP A 276 19.63 17.46 -13.32
CA ASP A 276 20.15 18.82 -13.39
C ASP A 276 21.70 18.77 -13.34
N PRO A 277 22.38 19.25 -14.39
CA PRO A 277 23.84 19.18 -14.47
C PRO A 277 24.53 19.96 -13.35
N GLU A 278 23.92 21.03 -12.83
CA GLU A 278 24.46 21.83 -11.74
C GLU A 278 24.36 21.06 -10.42
N ILE A 279 23.22 20.42 -10.15
CA ILE A 279 23.04 19.59 -8.95
C ILE A 279 23.94 18.35 -9.00
N GLN A 280 24.11 17.73 -10.17
CA GLN A 280 25.07 16.65 -10.34
C GLN A 280 26.51 17.11 -10.10
N ARG A 281 26.87 18.31 -10.57
CA ARG A 281 28.18 18.91 -10.31
C ARG A 281 28.38 19.14 -8.81
N LEU A 282 27.42 19.78 -8.12
CA LEU A 282 27.50 20.02 -6.68
C LEU A 282 27.60 18.72 -5.87
N ARG A 283 26.86 17.67 -6.26
CA ARG A 283 26.99 16.35 -5.63
C ARG A 283 28.38 15.73 -5.82
N ARG A 284 28.99 15.89 -7.00
CA ARG A 284 30.36 15.44 -7.26
C ARG A 284 31.39 16.25 -6.47
N GLU A 285 31.21 17.57 -6.38
CA GLU A 285 32.09 18.44 -5.58
C GLU A 285 31.99 18.09 -4.09
N SER A 286 30.78 17.93 -3.55
CA SER A 286 30.56 17.50 -2.17
C SER A 286 31.12 16.10 -1.88
N ALA A 287 30.95 15.14 -2.79
CA ALA A 287 31.53 13.81 -2.66
C ALA A 287 33.07 13.87 -2.64
N THR A 288 33.67 14.66 -3.54
CA THR A 288 35.12 14.88 -3.58
C THR A 288 35.63 15.50 -2.29
N GLN A 289 34.96 16.55 -1.78
CA GLN A 289 35.30 17.17 -0.50
C GLN A 289 35.20 16.20 0.67
N SER A 290 34.15 15.38 0.73
CA SER A 290 33.99 14.36 1.78
C SER A 290 35.12 13.32 1.75
N PHE A 291 35.57 12.96 0.54
CA PHE A 291 36.67 12.02 0.35
C PHE A 291 38.01 12.65 0.75
N GLU A 292 38.27 13.90 0.36
CA GLU A 292 39.46 14.65 0.77
C GLU A 292 39.53 14.87 2.28
N GLN A 293 38.38 15.11 2.93
CA GLN A 293 38.29 15.24 4.38
C GLN A 293 38.62 13.92 5.10
N ARG A 294 38.09 12.80 4.60
CA ARG A 294 38.43 11.46 5.13
C ARG A 294 39.92 11.16 4.95
N ARG A 295 40.48 11.44 3.77
CA ARG A 295 41.91 11.25 3.48
C ARG A 295 42.79 12.12 4.39
N SER A 296 42.42 13.39 4.59
CA SER A 296 43.14 14.31 5.48
C SER A 296 43.09 13.85 6.94
N SER A 297 41.94 13.31 7.38
CA SER A 297 41.79 12.77 8.73
C SER A 297 42.66 11.52 8.94
N GLN A 298 42.68 10.59 7.97
CA GLN A 298 43.56 9.42 7.99
C GLN A 298 45.05 9.82 8.01
N LEU A 299 45.45 10.81 7.20
CA LEU A 299 46.83 11.29 7.18
C LEU A 299 47.24 11.92 8.52
N ALA A 300 46.33 12.68 9.15
CA ALA A 300 46.57 13.27 10.47
C ALA A 300 46.76 12.19 11.53
N GLU A 301 45.97 11.12 11.48
CA GLU A 301 46.08 9.95 12.36
C GLU A 301 47.42 9.21 12.16
N GLU A 302 47.83 8.97 10.91
CA GLU A 302 49.14 8.38 10.59
C GLU A 302 50.32 9.22 11.10
N ILE A 303 50.26 10.55 10.92
CA ILE A 303 51.30 11.48 11.42
C ILE A 303 51.36 11.44 12.94
N TRP A 304 50.21 11.39 13.60
CA TRP A 304 50.12 11.32 15.06
C TRP A 304 50.73 10.01 15.59
N GLU A 305 50.37 8.87 14.99
CA GLU A 305 50.97 7.57 15.32
C GLU A 305 52.50 7.56 15.13
N TYR A 306 52.97 8.13 14.01
CA TYR A 306 54.40 8.23 13.73
C TYR A 306 55.13 9.05 14.80
N ARG A 307 54.54 10.18 15.22
CA ARG A 307 55.09 11.02 16.30
C ARG A 307 55.15 10.28 17.63
N GLN A 308 54.11 9.51 17.99
CA GLN A 308 54.13 8.68 19.19
C GLN A 308 55.21 7.60 19.13
N LYS A 309 55.31 6.88 18.00
CA LYS A 309 56.36 5.88 17.77
C LYS A 309 57.76 6.50 17.88
N LYS A 310 57.97 7.71 17.33
CA LYS A 310 59.25 8.42 17.43
C LYS A 310 59.56 8.86 18.86
N ALA A 311 58.59 9.41 19.59
CA ALA A 311 58.76 9.78 21.00
C ALA A 311 59.17 8.58 21.87
N SER A 312 58.53 7.43 21.68
CA SER A 312 58.86 6.18 22.41
C SER A 312 60.25 5.59 22.09
N ARG A 313 60.85 5.98 20.96
CA ARG A 313 62.18 5.51 20.53
C ARG A 313 63.32 6.44 20.93
N THR A 314 63.02 7.60 21.49
CA THR A 314 64.07 8.51 21.99
C THR A 314 64.59 7.89 23.28
N PRO A 315 65.82 7.37 23.33
CA PRO A 315 66.37 6.80 24.55
C PRO A 315 66.41 7.92 25.58
N THR A 316 65.77 7.73 26.72
CA THR A 316 65.98 8.56 27.90
C THR A 316 67.45 8.45 28.30
N ALA A 317 68.29 9.34 27.74
CA ALA A 317 69.72 9.43 28.02
C ALA A 317 70.01 10.10 29.38
N HIS A 318 69.02 10.23 30.25
CA HIS A 318 69.17 10.74 31.62
C HIS A 318 68.42 9.86 32.60
N SER A 319 69.15 8.95 33.26
CA SER A 319 69.21 8.78 34.73
C SER A 319 69.70 7.36 35.10
N ASN A 320 70.92 7.00 34.72
CA ASN A 320 71.55 5.77 35.22
C ASN A 320 72.49 6.00 36.42
N ASP A 321 72.49 7.19 37.03
CA ASP A 321 73.38 7.50 38.16
C ASP A 321 72.70 7.65 39.54
N GLU A 322 71.37 7.65 39.65
CA GLU A 322 70.71 7.78 40.98
C GLU A 322 70.06 6.50 41.53
N ASP A 323 69.80 5.47 40.72
CA ASP A 323 69.14 4.25 41.21
C ASP A 323 70.10 3.16 41.74
N ARG A 324 71.42 3.37 41.67
CA ARG A 324 72.39 2.46 42.32
C ARG A 324 72.42 2.55 43.86
N ARG A 325 71.68 3.49 44.48
CA ARG A 325 71.71 3.70 45.94
C ARG A 325 70.49 3.19 46.72
N LYS A 326 69.41 2.72 46.08
CA LYS A 326 68.19 2.26 46.80
C LYS A 326 67.84 0.78 46.68
N GLU A 327 68.44 0.03 45.76
CA GLU A 327 68.16 -1.41 45.59
C GLU A 327 68.99 -2.33 46.52
N ARG A 328 69.55 -1.81 47.63
CA ARG A 328 70.24 -2.61 48.67
C ARG A 328 69.39 -2.86 49.93
N ARG A 329 68.09 -2.54 49.92
CA ARG A 329 67.25 -2.58 51.13
C ARG A 329 65.91 -3.31 51.04
N ARG A 330 65.59 -4.05 49.98
CA ARG A 330 64.34 -4.85 49.96
C ARG A 330 64.57 -6.28 49.50
N SER A 331 65.49 -6.94 50.20
CA SER A 331 65.52 -8.38 50.36
C SER A 331 64.75 -8.76 51.63
N SER A 332 63.43 -8.88 51.56
CA SER A 332 62.67 -9.73 52.49
C SER A 332 61.18 -9.75 52.14
N GLN A 333 60.66 -10.98 52.03
CA GLN A 333 59.27 -11.44 51.96
C GLN A 333 58.67 -11.61 50.55
N THR A 334 58.64 -12.83 49.97
CA THR A 334 57.69 -13.97 50.18
C THR A 334 56.24 -13.55 49.91
N THR A 335 55.38 -14.20 49.10
CA THR A 335 55.29 -15.56 48.55
C THR A 335 54.06 -15.63 47.61
N SER A 336 54.15 -16.42 46.51
CA SER A 336 53.08 -17.26 45.92
C SER A 336 51.96 -16.63 45.04
N PRO A 337 51.23 -17.40 44.20
CA PRO A 337 51.60 -17.71 42.82
C PRO A 337 50.51 -17.37 41.77
N ALA A 338 50.92 -17.36 40.49
CA ALA A 338 50.05 -17.53 39.30
C ALA A 338 49.44 -18.96 39.28
N PRO A 339 48.67 -19.46 38.27
CA PRO A 339 48.35 -18.92 36.93
C PRO A 339 46.92 -19.26 36.40
N HIS A 340 46.55 -18.79 35.21
CA HIS A 340 46.25 -19.65 34.04
C HIS A 340 45.54 -18.91 32.89
N SER A 341 46.22 -18.95 31.75
CA SER A 341 45.69 -18.85 30.40
C SER A 341 44.71 -19.97 30.04
N ARG A 342 43.70 -19.70 29.20
CA ARG A 342 43.18 -20.59 28.13
C ARG A 342 42.20 -19.78 27.24
N ARG A 343 42.47 -19.52 25.96
CA ARG A 343 42.41 -20.40 24.77
C ARG A 343 40.97 -20.71 24.30
N SER A 344 40.57 -20.07 23.19
CA SER A 344 39.89 -20.60 21.99
C SER A 344 38.73 -21.60 22.11
N SER A 345 37.57 -21.24 21.52
CA SER A 345 36.75 -22.07 20.60
C SER A 345 35.61 -21.19 20.04
N SER A 346 35.48 -20.93 18.74
CA SER A 346 34.97 -21.84 17.68
C SER A 346 33.55 -22.38 17.94
N GLY A 347 32.58 -21.76 17.24
CA GLY A 347 31.52 -22.45 16.49
C GLY A 347 30.34 -23.07 17.25
N LYS A 348 29.12 -22.58 16.98
CA LYS A 348 28.04 -23.41 16.42
C LYS A 348 26.82 -22.58 15.98
N ARG A 349 26.45 -22.80 14.72
CA ARG A 349 25.10 -22.62 14.16
C ARG A 349 24.08 -23.36 15.02
N LEU A 350 22.90 -22.77 15.17
CA LEU A 350 21.67 -23.54 15.37
C LEU A 350 20.53 -22.86 14.62
N SER A 351 20.08 -23.58 13.60
CA SER A 351 18.80 -23.50 12.92
C SER A 351 17.69 -24.10 13.80
N LEU A 352 16.54 -23.45 13.84
CA LEU A 352 15.21 -23.99 14.17
C LEU A 352 14.24 -22.99 13.50
N VAL A 353 13.59 -23.27 12.38
CA VAL A 353 12.47 -24.21 12.16
C VAL A 353 11.37 -24.00 13.19
N GLY A 354 10.29 -23.41 12.68
CA GLY A 354 9.02 -23.05 13.30
C GLY A 354 8.27 -22.24 12.26
#